data_AF-A0A3G6THF0-F1
#
_entry.id   AF-A0A3G6THF0-F1
#
_cell.length_a   1.000
_cell.length_b   1.000
_cell.length_c   1.000
_cell.angle_alpha   90.00
_cell.angle_beta   90.00
_cell.angle_gamma   90.00
#
_symmetry.space_group_name_H-M   'P 1'
#
loop_
_entity.id
_entity.type
_entity.pdbx_description
1 polymer ?
#
loop_
_entity_poly.entity_id
_entity_poly.type
_entity_poly.pdbx_seq_one_letter_code
_entity_poly.pdbx_strand_id
1 'polypeptide(L)'
;MTIAEIKKAALSSKILNKQELSDKIRELKDSGVSYLGCFAFTQHNQQISTLEAKNLTLELEAFTDEEKAEYNGYHNLMLEDFKEEEN
;
A
#
# COMPACT_ATOMS: atom_id res chain seq x y z
N MET A 1 -8.82 2.92 -11.50
CA MET A 1 -7.65 3.78 -11.80
C MET A 1 -6.45 2.92 -12.13
N THR A 2 -5.64 3.33 -13.09
CA THR A 2 -4.34 2.72 -13.38
C THR A 2 -3.30 3.13 -12.33
N ILE A 3 -2.22 2.35 -12.19
CA ILE A 3 -1.11 2.70 -11.29
C ILE A 3 -0.49 4.06 -11.66
N ALA A 4 -0.40 4.40 -12.95
CA ALA A 4 0.14 5.68 -13.39
C ALA A 4 -0.72 6.87 -12.92
N GLU A 5 -2.05 6.74 -12.99
CA GLU A 5 -2.99 7.76 -12.49
C GLU A 5 -2.88 7.92 -10.98
N ILE A 6 -2.75 6.81 -10.24
CA ILE A 6 -2.60 6.81 -8.79
C ILE A 6 -1.32 7.53 -8.37
N LYS A 7 -0.19 7.21 -9.01
CA LYS A 7 1.10 7.88 -8.75
C LYS A 7 1.01 9.37 -9.00
N LYS A 8 0.38 9.78 -10.10
CA LYS A 8 0.18 11.19 -10.44
C LYS A 8 -0.69 11.89 -9.39
N ALA A 9 -1.79 11.27 -8.95
CA ALA A 9 -2.66 11.80 -7.91
C ALA A 9 -1.93 11.96 -6.57
N ALA A 10 -1.13 10.96 -6.19
CA ALA A 10 -0.33 10.97 -4.96
C ALA A 10 0.70 12.11 -4.93
N LEU A 11 1.42 12.33 -6.03
CA LEU A 11 2.41 13.40 -6.19
C LEU A 11 1.79 14.79 -6.29
N SER A 12 0.56 14.89 -6.80
CA SER A 12 -0.17 16.17 -6.93
C SER A 12 -0.89 16.57 -5.64
N SER A 13 -0.97 15.65 -4.67
CA SER A 13 -1.56 15.88 -3.36
C SER A 13 -0.52 16.46 -2.41
N LYS A 14 -0.95 17.21 -1.39
CA LYS A 14 -0.08 17.51 -0.25
C LYS A 14 0.37 16.21 0.43
N ILE A 15 1.51 16.24 1.11
CA ILE A 15 1.90 15.12 2.00
C ILE A 15 0.82 15.00 3.08
N LEU A 16 0.19 13.84 3.14
CA LEU A 16 -0.90 13.58 4.08
C LEU A 16 -0.32 13.14 5.42
N ASN A 17 -0.95 13.57 6.51
CA ASN A 17 -0.66 12.97 7.82
C ASN A 17 -1.27 11.56 7.92
N LYS A 18 -0.97 10.81 8.99
CA LYS A 18 -1.40 9.41 9.13
C LYS A 18 -2.93 9.24 9.05
N GLN A 19 -3.71 10.14 9.64
CA GLN A 19 -5.18 10.07 9.59
C GLN A 19 -5.70 10.39 8.18
N GLU A 20 -5.25 11.48 7.59
CA GLU A 20 -5.64 11.88 6.23
C GLU A 20 -5.27 10.81 5.20
N LEU A 21 -4.12 10.18 5.38
CA LEU A 21 -3.66 9.07 4.55
C LEU A 21 -4.59 7.86 4.73
N SER A 22 -4.93 7.50 5.97
CA SER A 22 -5.88 6.42 6.26
C SER A 22 -7.24 6.65 5.57
N ASP A 23 -7.80 7.86 5.71
CA ASP A 23 -9.07 8.21 5.09
C ASP A 23 -8.98 8.14 3.56
N LYS A 24 -7.87 8.62 2.98
CA LYS A 24 -7.67 8.56 1.54
C LYS A 24 -7.52 7.14 1.00
N ILE A 25 -6.79 6.28 1.72
CA ILE A 25 -6.64 4.88 1.32
C ILE A 25 -7.97 4.14 1.43
N ARG A 26 -8.81 4.45 2.43
CA ARG A 26 -10.17 3.90 2.54
C ARG A 26 -11.03 4.31 1.34
N GLU A 27 -11.02 5.59 0.97
CA GLU A 27 -11.74 6.08 -0.23
C GLU A 27 -11.29 5.36 -1.51
N LEU A 28 -9.98 5.19 -1.70
CA LEU A 28 -9.44 4.46 -2.85
C LEU A 28 -9.90 2.99 -2.85
N LYS A 29 -9.86 2.32 -1.70
CA LYS A 29 -10.32 0.94 -1.54
C LYS A 29 -11.80 0.80 -1.87
N ASP A 30 -12.64 1.69 -1.34
CA ASP A 30 -14.08 1.70 -1.57
C ASP A 30 -14.43 1.99 -3.05
N SER A 31 -13.53 2.68 -3.77
CA SER A 31 -13.63 2.90 -5.22
C SER A 31 -13.13 1.72 -6.08
N GLY A 32 -12.73 0.61 -5.45
CA GLY A 32 -12.24 -0.60 -6.11
C GLY A 32 -10.76 -0.55 -6.54
N VAL A 33 -9.96 0.35 -5.96
CA VAL A 33 -8.51 0.35 -6.17
C VAL A 33 -7.90 -0.86 -5.45
N SER A 34 -7.04 -1.59 -6.16
CA SER A 34 -6.36 -2.77 -5.59
C SER A 34 -5.36 -2.37 -4.50
N TYR A 35 -4.98 -3.33 -3.65
CA TYR A 35 -3.96 -3.13 -2.62
C TYR A 35 -2.64 -2.58 -3.16
N LEU A 36 -2.20 -3.07 -4.32
CA LEU A 36 -1.02 -2.54 -5.01
C LEU A 36 -1.17 -1.06 -5.37
N GLY A 37 -2.37 -0.65 -5.79
CA GLY A 37 -2.70 0.76 -6.01
C GLY A 37 -2.62 1.58 -4.74
N CYS A 38 -3.16 1.08 -3.63
CA CYS A 38 -3.07 1.74 -2.32
C CYS A 38 -1.61 1.92 -1.86
N PHE A 39 -0.77 0.89 -2.00
CA PHE A 39 0.66 0.99 -1.69
C PHE A 39 1.38 1.99 -2.59
N ALA A 40 1.07 1.98 -3.89
CA ALA A 40 1.64 2.94 -4.83
C ALA A 40 1.26 4.38 -4.47
N PHE A 41 0.02 4.61 -4.02
CA PHE A 41 -0.40 5.91 -3.54
C PHE A 41 0.41 6.34 -2.31
N THR A 42 0.45 5.51 -1.26
CA THR A 42 1.21 5.80 -0.03
C THR A 42 2.67 6.07 -0.31
N GLN A 43 3.31 5.24 -1.13
CA GLN A 43 4.71 5.38 -1.51
C GLN A 43 5.01 6.75 -2.11
N HIS A 44 4.21 7.18 -3.08
CA HIS A 44 4.47 8.40 -3.84
C HIS A 44 4.02 9.65 -3.08
N ASN A 45 2.98 9.54 -2.24
CA ASN A 45 2.54 10.65 -1.40
C ASN A 45 3.54 10.93 -0.26
N GLN A 46 4.08 9.88 0.35
CA GLN A 46 5.02 9.98 1.48
C GLN A 46 6.50 10.04 1.03
N GLN A 47 6.78 9.80 -0.26
CA GLN A 47 8.13 9.79 -0.84
C GLN A 47 9.09 8.82 -0.14
N ILE A 48 8.59 7.63 0.17
CA ILE A 48 9.29 6.56 0.89
C ILE A 48 9.56 5.35 -0.01
N SER A 49 10.35 4.39 0.46
CA SER A 49 10.59 3.15 -0.26
C SER A 49 9.32 2.28 -0.36
N THR A 50 9.33 1.32 -1.28
CA THR A 50 8.21 0.37 -1.45
C THR A 50 7.93 -0.42 -0.17
N LEU A 51 8.98 -0.84 0.55
CA LEU A 51 8.85 -1.60 1.79
C LEU A 51 8.23 -0.74 2.91
N GLU A 52 8.70 0.49 3.06
CA GLU A 52 8.12 1.43 4.04
C GLU A 52 6.67 1.75 3.70
N ALA A 53 6.35 1.95 2.42
CA ALA A 53 4.99 2.22 1.96
C ALA A 53 4.04 1.06 2.25
N LYS A 54 4.47 -0.17 2.00
CA LYS A 54 3.72 -1.39 2.36
C LYS A 54 3.43 -1.38 3.86
N ASN A 55 4.46 -1.28 4.70
CA ASN A 55 4.33 -1.36 6.15
C ASN A 55 3.42 -0.25 6.68
N LEU A 56 3.67 1.00 6.27
CA LEU A 56 2.85 2.14 6.66
C LEU A 56 1.39 1.97 6.25
N THR A 57 1.13 1.49 5.03
CA THR A 57 -0.24 1.31 4.53
C THR A 57 -0.99 0.25 5.34
N LEU A 58 -0.32 -0.85 5.73
CA LEU A 58 -0.90 -1.90 6.56
C LEU A 58 -1.12 -1.45 8.02
N GLU A 59 -0.42 -0.43 8.50
CA GLU A 59 -0.66 0.18 9.81
C GLU A 59 -1.86 1.14 9.82
N LEU A 60 -2.41 1.51 8.66
CA LEU A 60 -3.56 2.42 8.59
C LEU A 60 -4.84 1.72 9.05
N GLU A 61 -5.73 2.48 9.67
CA GLU A 61 -7.09 2.03 10.02
C GLU A 61 -7.99 1.79 8.78
N ALA A 62 -7.46 2.07 7.59
CA ALA A 62 -8.10 1.73 6.32
C ALA A 62 -8.21 0.21 6.10
N PHE A 63 -7.40 -0.59 6.78
CA PHE A 63 -7.39 -2.05 6.64
C PHE A 63 -7.85 -2.74 7.92
N THR A 64 -8.67 -3.77 7.74
CA THR A 64 -9.03 -4.70 8.82
C THR A 64 -7.86 -5.65 9.11
N ASP A 65 -7.89 -6.31 10.27
CA ASP A 65 -6.85 -7.28 10.63
C ASP A 65 -6.83 -8.49 9.71
N GLU A 66 -7.98 -8.87 9.15
CA GLU A 66 -8.10 -9.96 8.16
C GLU A 66 -7.40 -9.59 6.84
N GLU A 67 -7.63 -8.39 6.31
CA GLU A 67 -6.97 -7.91 5.09
C GLU A 67 -5.44 -7.81 5.28
N LYS A 68 -5.00 -7.37 6.47
CA LYS A 68 -3.57 -7.32 6.81
C LYS A 68 -2.97 -8.73 6.86
N ALA A 69 -3.69 -9.68 7.46
CA ALA A 69 -3.25 -11.06 7.55
C ALA A 69 -3.18 -11.72 6.17
N GLU A 70 -4.19 -11.51 5.33
CA GLU A 70 -4.22 -12.02 3.96
C GLU A 70 -3.02 -11.51 3.14
N TYR A 71 -2.77 -10.19 3.19
CA TYR A 71 -1.64 -9.60 2.48
C TYR A 71 -0.29 -10.16 2.95
N ASN A 72 -0.08 -10.23 4.27
CA ASN A 72 1.14 -10.78 4.83
C ASN A 72 1.29 -12.28 4.49
N GLY A 73 0.19 -13.01 4.41
CA GLY A 73 0.15 -14.39 3.92
C GLY A 73 0.69 -14.53 2.50
N TYR A 74 0.15 -13.75 1.54
CA TYR A 74 0.67 -13.76 0.17
C TYR A 74 2.12 -13.32 0.06
N HIS A 75 2.53 -12.33 0.86
CA HIS A 75 3.92 -11.88 0.89
C HIS A 75 4.86 -12.97 1.39
N ASN A 76 4.49 -13.67 2.47
CA ASN A 76 5.27 -14.76 3.03
C ASN A 76 5.33 -15.95 2.06
N LEU A 77 4.21 -16.32 1.42
CA LEU A 77 4.20 -17.35 0.39
C LEU A 77 5.12 -17.00 -0.77
N MET A 78 5.10 -15.74 -1.25
CA MET A 78 6.04 -15.28 -2.26
C MET A 78 7.48 -15.38 -1.77
N LEU A 79 7.78 -14.94 -0.55
CA LEU A 79 9.14 -15.08 -0.01
C LEU A 79 9.57 -16.55 0.17
N GLU A 80 8.66 -17.46 0.49
CA GLU A 80 8.92 -18.90 0.62
C GLU A 80 9.15 -19.55 -0.75
N ASP A 81 8.31 -19.25 -1.74
CA ASP A 81 8.38 -19.80 -3.11
C ASP A 81 9.58 -19.23 -3.90
N PHE A 82 9.95 -17.98 -3.60
CA PHE A 82 11.09 -17.27 -4.20
C PHE A 82 12.25 -17.13 -3.24
N LYS A 83 12.38 -18.02 -2.23
CA LYS A 83 13.66 -18.18 -1.52
C LYS A 83 14.72 -18.43 -2.58
N GLU A 84 15.48 -17.40 -2.92
CA GLU A 84 16.78 -17.56 -3.55
C GLU A 84 17.53 -18.50 -2.61
N GLU A 85 17.86 -19.71 -3.08
CA GLU A 85 18.87 -20.51 -2.41
C GLU A 85 20.07 -19.59 -2.23
N GLU A 86 20.39 -19.25 -0.98
CA GLU A 86 21.61 -18.51 -0.64
C GLU A 86 22.78 -19.32 -1.20
N ASN A 87 23.26 -18.94 -2.39
CA ASN A 87 24.46 -19.44 -3.03
C ASN A 87 25.62 -18.50 -2.73
#